data_AF-A0A542AGH2-F1
#
_entry.id   AF-A0A542AGH2-F1
#
_cell.length_a   1.000
_cell.length_b   1.000
_cell.length_c   1.000
_cell.angle_alpha   90.00
_cell.angle_beta   90.00
_cell.angle_gamma   90.00
#
_symmetry.space_group_name_H-M   'P 1'
#
loop_
_entity.id
_entity.type
_entity.pdbx_description
1 polymer ?
#
loop_
_entity_poly.entity_id
_entity_poly.type
_entity_poly.pdbx_seq_one_letter_code
_entity_poly.pdbx_strand_id
1 'polypeptide(L)' 'MQRISVNLKLLKEKIMEIEKDGMGLIELHIVASQIDDKLIHPTFLHLEGISDTGEYKDYESIDECPAKQYLLKNMPA' A
#
# COMPACT_ATOMS: atom_id res chain seq x y z
N MET A 1 17.91 -5.86 2.64
CA MET A 1 17.25 -4.73 1.95
C MET A 1 15.83 -5.18 1.64
N GLN A 2 14.82 -4.50 2.17
CA GLN A 2 13.42 -4.78 1.79
C GLN A 2 13.14 -4.08 0.46
N ARG A 3 12.44 -4.74 -0.46
CA ARG A 3 12.10 -4.18 -1.78
C ARG A 3 10.60 -4.32 -1.98
N ILE A 4 9.94 -3.20 -2.24
CA ILE A 4 8.56 -3.15 -2.68
C ILE A 4 8.58 -3.01 -4.20
N SER A 5 7.79 -3.83 -4.89
CA SER A 5 7.66 -3.76 -6.34
C SER A 5 6.20 -3.54 -6.68
N VAL A 6 5.90 -2.36 -7.19
CA VAL A 6 4.54 -1.98 -7.57
C VAL A 6 4.32 -2.16 -9.07
N ASN A 7 3.08 -2.47 -9.46
CA ASN A 7 2.72 -2.50 -10.86
C ASN A 7 2.60 -1.07 -11.39
N LEU A 8 3.41 -0.70 -12.38
CA LEU A 8 3.43 0.65 -12.94
C LEU A 8 2.07 1.09 -13.51
N LYS A 9 1.29 0.18 -14.10
CA LYS A 9 -0.03 0.51 -14.64
C LYS A 9 -1.00 0.86 -13.51
N LEU A 10 -1.06 0.03 -12.46
CA LEU A 10 -1.93 0.29 -11.31
C LEU A 10 -1.54 1.57 -10.57
N LEU A 11 -0.24 1.83 -10.42
CA LEU A 11 0.25 3.08 -9.83
C LEU A 11 -0.23 4.30 -10.64
N LYS A 12 -0.13 4.25 -11.97
CA LYS A 12 -0.59 5.34 -12.83
C LYS A 12 -2.10 5.54 -12.74
N GLU A 13 -2.87 4.45 -12.76
CA GLU A 13 -4.34 4.50 -12.62
C GLU A 13 -4.75 5.14 -11.29
N LYS A 14 -4.04 4.79 -10.21
CA LYS A 14 -4.27 5.35 -8.88
C LYS A 14 -3.88 6.84 -8.78
N ILE A 15 -2.74 7.24 -9.34
CA ILE A 15 -2.35 8.66 -9.42
C ILE A 15 -3.41 9.47 -10.18
N MET A 16 -3.90 8.96 -11.30
CA MET A 16 -4.97 9.64 -12.06
C MET A 16 -6.29 9.75 -11.29
N GLU A 17 -6.60 8.80 -10.41
CA GLU A 17 -7.75 8.88 -9.50
C GLU A 17 -7.56 10.02 -8.49
N ILE A 18 -6.38 10.09 -7.87
CA ILE A 18 -6.00 11.12 -6.90
C ILE A 18 -6.08 12.53 -7.53
N GLU A 19 -5.54 12.67 -8.75
CA GLU A 19 -5.62 13.93 -9.52
C GLU A 19 -7.06 14.32 -9.86
N LYS A 20 -7.92 13.37 -10.26
CA LYS A 20 -9.33 13.64 -10.60
C LYS A 20 -10.15 14.14 -9.41
N ASP A 21 -9.78 13.72 -8.22
CA ASP A 21 -10.42 14.14 -6.98
C ASP A 21 -9.93 15.51 -6.48
N GLY A 22 -9.01 16.15 -7.20
CA GLY A 22 -8.50 17.48 -6.86
C GLY A 22 -7.45 17.48 -5.74
N MET A 23 -6.77 16.36 -5.53
CA MET A 23 -5.64 16.29 -4.59
C MET A 23 -4.38 16.84 -5.25
N GLY A 24 -3.80 17.89 -4.66
CA GLY A 24 -2.63 18.59 -5.20
C GLY A 24 -1.29 17.91 -4.86
N LEU A 25 -1.27 17.08 -3.82
CA LEU A 25 -0.10 16.32 -3.38
C LEU A 25 -0.46 14.84 -3.15
N ILE A 26 0.55 13.99 -3.27
CA ILE A 26 0.47 12.56 -2.99
C ILE A 26 1.53 12.23 -1.93
N GLU A 27 1.09 11.67 -0.81
CA GLU A 27 1.97 11.10 0.20
C GLU A 27 2.09 9.59 0.02
N LEU A 28 3.31 9.07 0.17
CA LEU A 28 3.65 7.67 -0.03
C LEU A 28 4.17 7.08 1.27
N HIS A 29 3.40 6.18 1.88
CA HIS A 29 3.77 5.52 3.13
C HIS A 29 4.22 4.09 2.87
N ILE A 30 5.43 3.77 3.34
CA ILE A 30 5.90 2.38 3.39
C ILE A 30 5.43 1.77 4.70
N VAL A 31 4.45 0.88 4.63
CA VAL A 31 3.96 0.15 5.80
C VAL A 31 4.79 -1.12 5.97
N ALA A 32 5.50 -1.23 7.09
CA ALA A 32 6.34 -2.38 7.39
C ALA A 32 5.51 -3.66 7.54
N SER A 33 6.09 -4.82 7.20
CA SER A 33 5.46 -6.12 7.42
C SER A 33 5.02 -6.32 8.87
N GLN A 34 3.85 -6.90 9.07
CA GLN A 34 3.28 -7.20 10.39
C GLN A 34 2.88 -8.67 10.49
N ILE A 35 2.91 -9.21 11.70
CA ILE A 35 2.35 -10.52 12.02
C ILE A 35 1.11 -10.26 12.86
N ASP A 36 -0.04 -10.72 12.36
CA ASP A 36 -1.31 -10.65 13.06
C ASP A 36 -2.01 -12.00 12.97
N ASP A 37 -2.54 -12.52 14.07
CA ASP A 37 -3.24 -13.81 14.12
C ASP A 37 -2.55 -14.98 13.37
N LYS A 38 -1.21 -15.07 13.47
CA LYS A 38 -0.35 -16.07 12.77
C LYS A 38 -0.30 -15.93 11.24
N LEU A 39 -0.82 -14.84 10.70
CA LEU A 39 -0.70 -14.44 9.30
C LEU A 39 0.42 -13.41 9.16
N ILE A 40 1.20 -13.54 8.08
CA ILE A 40 2.23 -12.58 7.72
C ILE A 40 1.63 -11.61 6.70
N HIS A 41 1.54 -10.35 7.08
CA HIS A 41 1.22 -9.23 6.20
C HIS A 41 2.53 -8.67 5.64
N PRO A 42 2.79 -8.75 4.33
CA PRO A 42 4.02 -8.23 3.75
C PRO A 42 4.07 -6.71 3.83
N THR A 43 5.27 -6.14 3.74
CA THR A 43 5.46 -4.70 3.55
C THR A 43 4.75 -4.25 2.26
N PHE A 44 4.01 -3.14 2.31
CA PHE A 44 3.25 -2.60 1.17
C PHE A 44 3.38 -1.07 1.07
N LEU A 45 2.97 -0.51 -0.07
CA LEU A 45 2.96 0.94 -0.34
C LEU A 45 1.54 1.49 -0.23
N HIS A 46 1.30 2.35 0.76
CA HIS A 46 0.05 3.06 0.95
C HIS A 46 0.10 4.47 0.35
N LEU A 47 -1.01 4.91 -0.24
CA LEU A 47 -1.12 6.21 -0.91
C LEU A 47 -2.17 7.08 -0.22
N GLU A 48 -1.80 8.30 0.11
CA GLU A 48 -2.71 9.33 0.59
C GLU A 48 -2.68 10.53 -0.36
N GLY A 49 -3.83 11.17 -0.56
CA GLY A 49 -3.95 12.41 -1.30
C GLY A 49 -4.18 13.58 -0.36
N ILE A 50 -3.51 14.70 -0.63
CA ILE A 50 -3.68 15.95 0.13
C ILE A 50 -4.16 17.03 -0.84
N SER A 51 -5.32 17.62 -0.57
CA SER A 51 -5.85 18.72 -1.36
C SER A 51 -5.09 20.03 -1.09
N ASP A 52 -5.26 21.02 -1.96
CA ASP A 52 -4.69 22.36 -1.77
C ASP A 52 -5.24 23.08 -0.52
N THR A 53 -6.40 22.62 0.00
CA THR A 53 -7.00 23.11 1.25
C THR A 53 -6.56 22.31 2.48
N GLY A 54 -5.71 21.29 2.30
CA GLY A 54 -5.18 20.44 3.36
C GLY A 54 -6.09 19.30 3.78
N GLU A 55 -7.10 18.95 2.98
CA GLU A 55 -7.94 17.78 3.22
C GLU A 55 -7.19 16.51 2.83
N TYR A 56 -7.26 15.49 3.69
CA TYR A 56 -6.64 14.20 3.46
C TYR A 56 -7.67 13.21 2.95
N LYS A 57 -7.26 12.39 1.99
CA LYS A 57 -8.05 11.26 1.52
C LYS A 57 -7.17 10.02 1.38
N ASP A 58 -7.65 8.93 1.94
CA ASP A 58 -7.04 7.61 1.82
C ASP A 58 -7.41 6.99 0.45
N TYR A 59 -6.39 6.51 -0.26
CA TYR A 59 -6.50 5.90 -1.59
C TYR A 59 -6.12 4.41 -1.61
N GLU A 60 -5.92 3.83 -0.43
CA GLU A 60 -5.49 2.47 -0.16
C GLU A 60 -4.15 2.12 -0.84
N SER A 61 -3.75 0.86 -0.71
CA SER A 61 -2.54 0.35 -1.35
C SER A 61 -2.84 -0.26 -2.72
N ILE A 62 -1.89 -0.16 -3.65
CA ILE A 62 -1.98 -0.75 -5.00
C ILE A 62 -1.32 -2.12 -5.10
N ASP A 63 -0.62 -2.51 -4.05
CA ASP A 63 0.19 -3.71 -3.94
C ASP A 63 -0.18 -4.55 -2.71
N GLU A 64 -1.36 -4.30 -2.11
CA GLU A 64 -1.92 -5.20 -1.12
C GLU A 64 -1.96 -6.59 -1.73
N CYS A 65 -1.07 -7.47 -1.28
CA CYS A 65 -1.08 -8.84 -1.73
C CYS A 65 -2.33 -9.46 -1.11
N PRO A 66 -3.39 -9.79 -1.89
CA PRO A 66 -4.56 -10.41 -1.30
C PRO A 66 -4.07 -11.73 -0.73
N ALA A 67 -4.22 -11.87 0.59
CA ALA A 67 -3.62 -12.91 1.41
C ALA A 67 -3.76 -14.30 0.79
N LYS A 68 -2.89 -14.68 -0.14
CA LYS A 68 -2.44 -16.06 -0.29
C LYS A 68 -1.46 -16.29 0.84
N GLN A 69 -2.05 -16.31 2.04
CA GLN A 69 -1.70 -17.11 3.19
C GLN A 69 -0.31 -17.72 3.05
N TYR A 70 0.70 -16.97 3.43
CA TYR A 70 1.90 -17.58 3.97
C TYR A 70 1.49 -18.21 5.31
N LEU A 71 0.78 -19.35 5.24
CA LEU A 71 0.72 -20.27 6.36
C LEU A 71 2.18 -20.50 6.78
N LEU A 72 2.47 -20.25 8.05
CA LEU A 72 3.71 -20.66 8.72
C LEU A 72 3.89 -22.18 8.57
N LYS A 73 4.28 -22.66 7.38
CA LYS A 73 4.51 -24.08 7.14
C LYS A 73 5.90 -24.52 7.60
N ASN A 74 6.80 -23.59 7.93
CA ASN A 74 8.22 -23.89 8.12
C ASN A 74 8.88 -23.10 9.28
N MET A 75 8.34 -23.12 10.50
CA MET A 75 9.18 -22.86 11.69
C MET A 75 9.48 -24.20 12.37
N PRO A 76 10.76 -24.60 12.53
CA PRO A 76 11.09 -25.71 13.41
C PRO A 76 10.76 -25.32 14.85
N ALA A 77 10.31 -26.33 15.62
CA ALA A 77 9.96 -26.23 17.04
C ALA A 77 11.13 -25.79 17.92
#